data_AF-Q7Q8L9-F1
#
_entry.id   AF-Q7Q8L9-F1
#
_cell.length_a   1.000
_cell.length_b   1.000
_cell.length_c   1.000
_cell.angle_alpha   90.00
_cell.angle_beta   90.00
_cell.angle_gamma   90.00
#
_symmetry.space_group_name_H-M   'P 1'
#
loop_
_entity.id
_entity.type
_entity.pdbx_description
1 polymer ?
#
loop_
_entity_poly.entity_id
_entity_poly.type
_entity_poly.pdbx_seq_one_letter_code
_entity_poly.pdbx_strand_id
1 'polypeptide(L)'
;EENDKYSRRDRYAGPITEFKEKETFKPNVKLEYIDDSGHLLTPKEAFRYLSHKFHGKGPGKNKVEKRLKKSEQEGLMKKMSSTDTPLGTLNMLQAKQKETQSPFIVLSGTKQNTSIIKQQKR
;
A
#
# COMPACT_ATOMS: atom_id res chain seq x y z
N GLU A 1 -22.76 -50.60 -5.16
CA GLU A 1 -22.59 -49.60 -6.23
C GLU A 1 -21.89 -48.37 -5.66
N GLU A 2 -20.56 -48.35 -5.64
CA GLU A 2 -19.82 -47.17 -5.16
C GLU A 2 -18.37 -47.20 -5.65
N ASN A 3 -18.08 -46.76 -6.89
CA ASN A 3 -16.68 -46.44 -7.27
C ASN A 3 -16.46 -45.53 -8.51
N ASP A 4 -17.27 -44.49 -8.73
CA ASP A 4 -17.11 -43.60 -9.90
C ASP A 4 -16.59 -42.17 -9.58
N LYS A 5 -15.90 -41.96 -8.45
CA LYS A 5 -15.42 -40.62 -8.06
C LYS A 5 -13.94 -40.31 -8.29
N TYR A 6 -13.11 -41.26 -8.73
CA TYR A 6 -11.66 -41.03 -8.87
C TYR A 6 -11.14 -40.82 -10.31
N SER A 7 -11.93 -41.12 -11.35
CA SER A 7 -11.44 -41.18 -12.75
C SER A 7 -11.04 -39.83 -13.40
N ARG A 8 -11.32 -38.67 -12.76
CA ARG A 8 -11.09 -37.35 -13.38
C ARG A 8 -9.76 -36.66 -13.01
N ARG A 9 -8.93 -37.25 -12.14
CA ARG A 9 -7.64 -36.66 -11.71
C ARG A 9 -6.42 -37.17 -12.49
N ASP A 10 -6.51 -38.32 -13.14
CA ASP A 10 -5.31 -39.01 -13.65
C ASP A 10 -4.93 -38.71 -15.11
N ARG A 11 -5.69 -37.85 -15.81
CA ARG A 11 -5.41 -37.54 -17.23
C ARG A 11 -4.20 -36.63 -17.47
N TYR A 12 -3.51 -36.17 -16.43
CA TYR A 12 -2.32 -35.30 -16.55
C TYR A 12 -1.16 -35.73 -15.64
N ALA A 13 -1.14 -36.97 -15.18
CA ALA A 13 -0.02 -37.54 -14.43
C ALA A 13 0.95 -38.23 -15.41
N GLY A 14 1.78 -37.44 -16.09
CA GLY A 14 2.92 -37.98 -16.85
C GLY A 14 3.96 -38.64 -15.92
N PRO A 15 4.91 -39.43 -16.46
CA PRO A 15 5.94 -40.08 -15.65
C PRO A 15 6.70 -39.04 -14.82
N ILE A 16 6.64 -39.16 -13.50
CA ILE A 16 7.42 -38.33 -12.57
C ILE A 16 8.88 -38.81 -12.70
N THR A 17 9.67 -38.11 -13.51
CA THR A 17 11.11 -38.33 -13.57
C THR A 17 11.75 -37.62 -12.38
N GLU A 18 12.38 -38.41 -11.52
CA GLU A 18 13.06 -37.90 -10.32
C GLU A 18 14.37 -37.21 -10.75
N PHE A 19 14.44 -35.89 -10.61
CA PHE A 19 15.58 -35.06 -11.04
C PHE A 19 16.81 -35.26 -10.11
N LYS A 20 17.47 -36.42 -10.20
CA LYS A 20 18.64 -36.79 -9.36
C LYS A 20 19.97 -36.21 -9.83
N GLU A 21 20.06 -35.72 -11.06
CA GLU A 21 21.34 -35.27 -11.65
C GLU A 21 21.83 -33.90 -11.13
N LYS A 22 21.05 -33.22 -10.27
CA LYS A 22 21.34 -31.87 -9.78
C LYS A 22 21.22 -31.74 -8.26
N GLU A 23 21.75 -32.70 -7.50
CA GLU A 23 21.81 -32.70 -6.03
C GLU A 23 22.42 -31.39 -5.45
N THR A 24 23.33 -30.74 -6.18
CA THR A 24 23.99 -29.49 -5.76
C THR A 24 23.22 -28.21 -6.18
N PHE A 25 22.16 -28.32 -6.98
CA PHE A 25 21.39 -27.16 -7.45
C PHE A 25 20.35 -26.76 -6.40
N LYS A 26 20.68 -25.72 -5.63
CA LYS A 26 19.78 -25.10 -4.65
C LYS A 26 19.25 -23.78 -5.22
N PRO A 27 18.16 -23.78 -6.01
CA PRO A 27 17.60 -22.54 -6.54
C PRO A 27 17.01 -21.74 -5.38
N ASN A 28 17.38 -20.46 -5.29
CA ASN A 28 16.73 -19.52 -4.38
C ASN A 28 15.46 -19.00 -5.06
N VAL A 29 14.36 -19.75 -4.91
CA VAL A 29 13.07 -19.39 -5.50
C VAL A 29 12.38 -18.35 -4.63
N LYS A 30 12.25 -17.13 -5.16
CA LYS A 30 11.42 -16.08 -4.55
C LYS A 30 10.07 -16.04 -5.24
N LEU A 31 9.01 -16.22 -4.46
CA LEU A 31 7.64 -16.09 -4.94
C LEU A 31 7.19 -14.64 -4.77
N GLU A 32 7.15 -13.91 -5.87
CA GLU A 32 6.68 -12.53 -5.92
C GLU A 32 5.36 -12.47 -6.68
N TYR A 33 4.44 -11.64 -6.19
CA TYR A 33 3.13 -11.43 -6.80
C TYR A 33 3.08 -10.01 -7.35
N ILE A 34 2.73 -9.89 -8.63
CA ILE A 34 2.70 -8.62 -9.35
C ILE A 34 1.27 -8.39 -9.83
N ASP A 35 0.78 -7.15 -9.73
CA ASP A 35 -0.52 -6.75 -10.28
C ASP A 35 -0.44 -6.32 -11.74
N ASP A 36 -1.60 -6.01 -12.34
CA ASP A 36 -1.70 -5.60 -13.75
C ASP A 36 -0.95 -4.28 -14.04
N SER A 37 -0.68 -3.48 -13.00
CA SER A 37 0.09 -2.24 -13.07
C SER A 37 1.59 -2.42 -12.79
N GLY A 38 2.06 -3.65 -12.57
CA GLY A 38 3.46 -3.94 -12.32
C GLY A 38 3.91 -3.70 -10.87
N HIS A 39 2.99 -3.43 -9.94
CA HIS A 39 3.33 -3.26 -8.53
C HIS A 39 3.49 -4.60 -7.83
N LEU A 40 4.53 -4.70 -6.99
CA LEU A 40 4.69 -5.82 -6.08
C LEU A 40 3.58 -5.79 -5.03
N LEU A 41 2.76 -6.84 -5.02
CA LEU A 41 1.64 -6.98 -4.11
C LEU A 41 2.12 -7.51 -2.75
N THR A 42 1.51 -6.97 -1.69
CA THR A 42 1.63 -7.59 -0.37
C THR A 42 0.95 -8.97 -0.36
N PRO A 43 1.33 -9.90 0.54
CA PRO A 43 0.71 -11.23 0.60
C PRO A 43 -0.83 -11.19 0.73
N LYS A 44 -1.35 -10.19 1.46
CA LYS A 44 -2.79 -9.97 1.64
C LYS A 44 -3.46 -9.53 0.34
N GLU A 45 -2.79 -8.69 -0.44
CA GLU A 45 -3.32 -8.21 -1.72
C GLU A 45 -3.20 -9.28 -2.80
N ALA A 46 -2.11 -10.03 -2.81
CA ALA A 46 -1.90 -11.19 -3.66
C ALA A 46 -3.02 -12.23 -3.47
N PHE A 47 -3.31 -12.63 -2.21
CA PHE A 47 -4.42 -13.54 -1.92
C PHE A 47 -5.74 -12.99 -2.46
N ARG A 48 -6.05 -11.72 -2.19
CA ARG A 48 -7.31 -11.10 -2.64
C ARG A 48 -7.41 -11.00 -4.16
N TYR A 49 -6.31 -10.69 -4.84
CA TYR A 49 -6.24 -10.66 -6.31
C TYR A 49 -6.52 -12.06 -6.87
N LEU A 50 -5.84 -13.08 -6.35
CA LEU A 50 -6.02 -14.47 -6.76
C LEU A 50 -7.44 -14.98 -6.46
N SER A 51 -8.00 -14.68 -5.29
CA SER A 51 -9.38 -15.03 -4.92
C SER A 51 -10.40 -14.38 -5.84
N HIS A 52 -10.25 -13.10 -6.18
CA HIS A 52 -11.17 -12.43 -7.10
C HIS A 52 -11.06 -12.99 -8.52
N LYS A 53 -9.85 -13.36 -8.97
CA LYS A 53 -9.65 -14.00 -10.27
C LYS A 53 -10.26 -15.41 -10.29
N PHE A 54 -10.09 -16.16 -9.21
CA PHE A 54 -10.65 -17.50 -9.05
C PHE A 54 -12.18 -17.50 -8.96
N HIS A 55 -12.78 -16.65 -8.13
CA HIS A 55 -14.23 -16.59 -7.94
C HIS A 55 -14.97 -15.71 -8.98
N GLY A 56 -14.25 -14.97 -9.83
CA GLY A 56 -14.82 -14.04 -10.80
C GLY A 56 -15.58 -12.84 -10.22
N LYS A 57 -15.60 -12.70 -8.89
CA LYS A 57 -16.31 -11.62 -8.18
C LYS A 57 -15.31 -10.57 -7.72
N GLY A 58 -15.30 -9.45 -8.44
CA GLY A 58 -14.46 -8.31 -8.12
C GLY A 58 -14.93 -7.52 -6.89
N PRO A 59 -14.08 -6.60 -6.39
CA PRO A 59 -14.49 -5.66 -5.35
C PRO A 59 -15.49 -4.65 -5.92
N GLY A 60 -16.45 -4.22 -5.10
CA GLY A 60 -17.42 -3.19 -5.50
C GLY A 60 -16.80 -1.82 -5.80
N LYS A 61 -17.52 -0.99 -6.57
CA LYS A 61 -17.04 0.31 -7.12
C LYS A 61 -16.36 1.21 -6.10
N ASN A 62 -17.01 1.50 -4.96
CA ASN A 62 -16.45 2.36 -3.91
C ASN A 62 -15.10 1.86 -3.36
N LYS A 63 -14.90 0.53 -3.32
CA LYS A 63 -13.62 -0.06 -2.88
C LYS A 63 -12.54 0.08 -3.93
N VAL A 64 -12.90 0.01 -5.22
CA VAL A 64 -11.98 0.26 -6.33
C VAL A 64 -11.54 1.71 -6.32
N GLU A 65 -12.48 2.65 -6.27
CA GLU A 65 -12.20 4.09 -6.25
C GLU A 65 -11.33 4.50 -5.05
N LYS A 66 -11.63 4.00 -3.85
CA LYS A 66 -10.81 4.28 -2.66
C LYS A 66 -9.37 3.76 -2.82
N ARG A 67 -9.19 2.60 -3.44
CA ARG A 67 -7.84 2.06 -3.68
C ARG A 67 -7.08 2.83 -4.73
N LEU A 68 -7.76 3.22 -5.81
CA LEU A 68 -7.16 4.04 -6.86
C LEU A 68 -6.66 5.36 -6.28
N LYS A 69 -7.50 6.07 -5.52
CA LYS A 69 -7.11 7.31 -4.83
C LYS A 69 -5.93 7.12 -3.89
N LYS A 70 -5.91 6.00 -3.14
CA LYS A 70 -4.79 5.70 -2.24
C LYS A 70 -3.49 5.47 -3.02
N SER A 71 -3.55 4.70 -4.11
CA SER A 71 -2.38 4.43 -4.98
C SER A 71 -1.87 5.70 -5.66
N GLU A 72 -2.77 6.57 -6.13
CA GLU A 72 -2.43 7.88 -6.68
C GLU A 72 -1.75 8.77 -5.64
N GLN A 73 -2.29 8.81 -4.42
CA GLN A 73 -1.70 9.58 -3.32
C GLN A 73 -0.32 9.04 -2.94
N GLU A 74 -0.14 7.73 -2.82
CA GLU A 74 1.16 7.11 -2.54
C GLU A 74 2.17 7.40 -3.67
N GLY A 75 1.73 7.31 -4.93
CA GLY A 75 2.53 7.65 -6.09
C GLY A 75 2.94 9.12 -6.11
N LEU A 76 2.03 10.02 -5.74
CA LEU A 76 2.28 11.45 -5.65
C LEU A 76 3.27 11.75 -4.50
N MET A 77 3.04 11.19 -3.32
CA MET A 77 3.92 11.35 -2.15
C MET A 77 5.33 10.84 -2.43
N LYS A 78 5.48 9.74 -3.18
CA LYS A 78 6.80 9.21 -3.57
C LYS A 78 7.52 10.10 -4.59
N LYS A 79 6.77 10.79 -5.46
CA LYS A 79 7.31 11.75 -6.44
C LYS A 79 7.62 13.11 -5.82
N MET A 80 7.04 13.42 -4.66
CA MET A 80 7.25 14.69 -3.98
C MET A 80 8.66 14.78 -3.40
N SER A 81 9.34 15.88 -3.72
CA SER A 81 10.61 16.25 -3.08
C SER A 81 10.40 16.46 -1.58
N SER A 82 11.36 16.02 -0.77
CA SER A 82 11.32 16.14 0.70
C SER A 82 11.36 17.58 1.22
N THR A 83 11.45 18.59 0.34
CA THR A 83 11.68 19.98 0.70
C THR A 83 10.43 20.84 0.83
N ASP A 84 9.28 20.48 0.23
CA ASP A 84 8.03 21.23 0.43
C ASP A 84 6.80 20.37 0.06
N THR A 85 5.68 20.59 0.76
CA THR A 85 4.40 19.97 0.39
C THR A 85 3.84 20.67 -0.85
N PRO A 86 2.98 20.03 -1.66
CA PRO A 86 2.36 20.66 -2.84
C PRO A 86 1.58 21.93 -2.52
N LEU A 87 1.14 22.09 -1.28
CA LEU A 87 0.40 23.26 -0.82
C LEU A 87 1.34 24.41 -0.41
N GLY A 88 2.66 24.23 -0.53
CA GLY A 88 3.66 25.23 -0.16
C GLY A 88 3.73 25.49 1.35
N THR A 89 3.30 24.51 2.16
CA THR A 89 3.13 24.75 3.60
C THR A 89 4.46 25.07 4.28
N LEU A 90 5.57 24.48 3.84
CA LEU A 90 6.84 24.70 4.50
C LEU A 90 7.32 26.14 4.29
N ASN A 91 7.20 26.65 3.07
CA ASN A 91 7.52 28.05 2.75
C ASN A 91 6.67 29.04 3.56
N MET A 92 5.37 28.76 3.69
CA MET A 92 4.45 29.58 4.49
C MET A 92 4.83 29.60 5.98
N LEU A 93 5.20 28.44 6.54
CA LEU A 93 5.66 28.33 7.92
C LEU A 93 6.98 29.07 8.13
N GLN A 94 7.95 28.92 7.23
CA GLN A 94 9.20 29.67 7.33
C GLN A 94 8.97 31.19 7.24
N ALA A 95 8.06 31.65 6.37
CA ALA A 95 7.69 33.05 6.29
C ALA A 95 7.09 33.55 7.61
N LYS A 96 6.20 32.79 8.24
CA LYS A 96 5.65 33.18 9.55
C LYS A 96 6.66 33.18 10.67
N GLN A 97 7.57 32.20 10.74
CA GLN A 97 8.66 32.21 11.73
C GLN A 97 9.55 33.46 11.62
N LYS A 98 9.86 33.85 10.38
CA LYS A 98 10.63 35.08 10.10
C LYS A 98 9.87 36.34 10.50
N GLU A 99 8.57 36.39 10.22
CA GLU A 99 7.72 37.54 10.55
C GLU A 99 7.53 37.70 12.07
N THR A 100 7.24 36.60 12.79
CA THR A 100 7.05 36.62 14.25
C THR A 100 8.37 36.62 15.02
N GLN A 101 9.49 36.43 14.32
CA GLN A 101 10.83 36.26 14.90
C GLN A 101 10.88 35.17 15.98
N SER A 102 10.00 34.17 15.87
CA SER A 102 9.92 33.06 16.81
C SER A 102 10.43 31.78 16.16
N PRO A 103 11.24 30.96 16.87
CA PRO A 103 11.73 29.69 16.34
C PRO A 103 10.62 28.63 16.20
N PHE A 104 9.43 28.87 16.76
CA PHE A 104 8.28 27.98 16.71
C PHE A 104 7.05 28.67 16.11
N ILE A 105 6.14 27.87 15.57
CA ILE A 105 4.79 28.28 15.15
C ILE A 105 3.79 27.42 15.91
N VAL A 106 2.79 28.08 16.50
CA VAL A 106 1.64 27.39 17.09
C VAL A 106 0.58 27.23 16.02
N LEU A 107 0.35 26.00 15.57
CA LEU A 107 -0.72 25.66 14.64
C LEU A 107 -1.98 25.39 15.45
N SER A 108 -2.90 26.35 15.54
CA SER A 108 -4.20 26.11 16.16
C SER A 108 -5.09 25.33 15.18
N GLY A 109 -5.10 24.01 15.33
CA GLY A 109 -6.15 23.17 14.76
C GLY A 109 -7.43 23.36 15.57
N THR A 110 -8.56 23.55 14.90
CA THR A 110 -9.90 23.53 15.51
C THR A 110 -9.99 22.41 16.55
N LYS A 111 -10.39 22.81 17.78
CA LYS A 111 -10.42 22.07 19.06
C LYS A 111 -9.19 22.27 19.95
N GLN A 112 -8.92 23.49 20.40
CA GLN A 112 -8.86 23.79 21.84
C GLN A 112 -9.11 25.27 22.09
N ASN A 113 -10.10 25.56 22.95
CA ASN A 113 -10.23 26.84 23.65
C ASN A 113 -9.02 26.99 24.57
N THR A 114 -7.97 27.69 24.15
CA THR A 114 -6.97 28.18 25.09
C THR A 114 -7.32 29.62 25.43
N SER A 115 -7.98 29.79 26.57
CA SER A 115 -8.11 31.05 27.28
C SER A 115 -6.73 31.71 27.40
N ILE A 116 -6.49 32.72 26.59
CA ILE A 116 -5.33 33.59 26.75
C ILE A 116 -5.52 34.31 28.08
N ILE A 117 -4.72 33.88 29.06
CA ILE A 117 -4.62 34.48 30.39
C ILE A 117 -4.28 35.97 30.19
N LYS A 118 -5.18 36.85 30.66
CA LYS A 118 -4.97 38.30 30.75
C LYS A 118 -3.67 38.57 31.50
N GLN A 119 -2.70 39.17 30.83
CA GLN A 119 -1.67 39.94 31.54
C GLN A 119 -2.27 41.30 31.90
N GLN A 120 -2.66 41.45 33.17
CA GLN A 120 -2.87 42.74 33.79
C GLN A 120 -1.52 43.46 33.84
N LYS A 121 -1.39 44.58 33.12
CA LYS A 121 -0.33 45.55 33.39
C LYS A 121 -0.76 46.44 34.55
N ARG A 122 0.15 46.59 35.50
CA ARG A 122 0.14 47.65 36.52
C ARG A 122 0.43 49.00 35.88
#